data_AF-A0A8J2RP74-F1
#
_entry.id   AF-A0A8J2RP74-F1
#
_cell.length_a   1.000
_cell.length_b   1.000
_cell.length_c   1.000
_cell.angle_alpha   90.00
_cell.angle_beta   90.00
_cell.angle_gamma   90.00
#
_symmetry.space_group_name_H-M   'P 1'
#
loop_
_entity.id
_entity.type
_entity.pdbx_description
1 polymer ?
#
loop_
_entity_poly.entity_id
_entity_poly.type
_entity_poly.pdbx_seq_one_letter_code
_entity_poly.pdbx_strand_id
1 'polypeptide(L)'
;MNPHPICVRINERHRKEGDNVKQLAYLLDLKTIGISDLVTGHSLGHISHVSKIDWLEKNKTGRKLLFRDQKLRLYMVDLASSIKTLLLSSCVFLKWVPGSDVIVAQSPSLFHVWYHTEKTGGRTVVRIQDGTLIDEIALDDQLVEFWTAIEDGDLGLWATLARISLDAVDLGIASRCFAALGDIAKVRFLMETVRASEEVTKTIKGDGFSSPLVQARMANFQRDLATAERIYIYDAVRIHRQLLQCIKTIQDYLQWLQTTCQESSAAEVYERIGDYPSAVNMCLKAGLSSKAAKLMLHREELLSDAEVIHQVVTALQRCNMFVQVGEVYQMTGKPDRVLEFYRKGHLYAKAIDLARQSFPGEVTLLEELWGDYLITTHRPEQLNKP
;
A
#
# COMPACT_ATOMS: atom_id res chain seq x y z
N MET A 1 -7.28 -31.73 58.21
CA MET A 1 -6.78 -32.61 57.13
C MET A 1 -6.42 -31.71 55.96
N ASN A 2 -5.15 -31.63 55.55
CA ASN A 2 -4.72 -30.75 54.46
C ASN A 2 -5.11 -31.36 53.10
N PRO A 3 -5.94 -30.70 52.28
CA PRO A 3 -6.61 -31.39 51.19
C PRO A 3 -5.80 -31.56 49.89
N HIS A 4 -4.60 -30.99 49.74
CA HIS A 4 -3.91 -30.98 48.42
C HIS A 4 -2.42 -31.38 48.47
N PRO A 5 -2.08 -32.65 48.78
CA PRO A 5 -0.75 -33.21 48.52
C PRO A 5 -0.52 -33.59 47.04
N ILE A 6 -1.59 -33.53 46.23
CA ILE A 6 -1.63 -33.95 44.83
C ILE A 6 -2.46 -32.91 44.05
N CYS A 7 -1.97 -32.52 42.88
CA CYS A 7 -2.66 -31.65 41.93
C CYS A 7 -2.64 -32.30 40.54
N VAL A 8 -3.82 -32.51 39.97
CA VAL A 8 -4.02 -33.06 38.63
C VAL A 8 -4.59 -31.97 37.72
N ARG A 9 -4.07 -31.83 36.50
CA ARG A 9 -4.63 -30.97 35.45
C ARG A 9 -4.77 -31.75 34.15
N ILE A 10 -5.96 -31.74 33.57
CA ILE A 10 -6.29 -32.48 32.34
C ILE A 10 -7.01 -31.53 31.40
N ASN A 11 -6.32 -31.07 30.35
CA ASN A 11 -6.89 -30.37 29.20
C ASN A 11 -7.89 -29.26 29.55
N GLU A 12 -7.62 -28.48 30.58
CA GLU A 12 -8.52 -27.40 31.04
C GLU A 12 -8.48 -26.16 30.13
N ARG A 13 -7.51 -26.06 29.21
CA ARG A 13 -7.39 -25.00 28.19
C ARG A 13 -7.00 -25.60 26.83
N HIS A 14 -7.74 -25.26 25.78
CA HIS A 14 -7.36 -25.58 24.40
C HIS A 14 -6.30 -24.57 23.94
N ARG A 15 -5.01 -24.93 24.01
CA ARG A 15 -4.04 -24.36 23.07
C ARG A 15 -4.30 -24.97 21.68
N LYS A 16 -3.80 -24.30 20.64
CA LYS A 16 -3.92 -24.69 19.21
C LYS A 16 -4.08 -26.21 19.03
N GLU A 17 -4.95 -26.62 18.10
CA GLU A 17 -5.25 -28.03 17.78
C GLU A 17 -4.01 -28.94 17.93
N GLY A 18 -3.98 -29.75 19.00
CA GLY A 18 -2.92 -30.74 19.25
C GLY A 18 -2.28 -30.75 20.65
N ASP A 19 -2.41 -29.70 21.46
CA ASP A 19 -1.70 -29.60 22.75
C ASP A 19 -2.50 -30.25 23.91
N ASN A 20 -2.30 -31.55 24.12
CA ASN A 20 -2.92 -32.31 25.22
C ASN A 20 -2.11 -32.16 26.52
N VAL A 21 -2.41 -31.16 27.33
CA VAL A 21 -1.78 -30.98 28.65
C VAL A 21 -2.48 -31.85 29.70
N LYS A 22 -1.95 -33.05 29.95
CA LYS A 22 -2.34 -33.90 31.09
C LYS A 22 -1.16 -34.08 32.03
N GLN A 23 -1.13 -33.34 33.13
CA GLN A 23 0.02 -33.34 34.05
C GLN A 23 -0.41 -33.54 35.50
N LEU A 24 0.44 -34.26 36.23
CA LEU A 24 0.30 -34.54 37.65
C LEU A 24 1.45 -33.89 38.41
N ALA A 25 1.16 -33.17 39.49
CA ALA A 25 2.12 -32.81 40.52
C ALA A 25 1.73 -33.47 41.84
N TYR A 26 2.70 -34.05 42.52
CA TYR A 26 2.48 -34.77 43.77
C TYR A 26 3.70 -34.69 44.66
N LEU A 27 3.51 -34.88 45.97
CA LEU A 27 4.62 -34.99 46.90
C LEU A 27 5.24 -36.40 46.82
N LEU A 28 6.50 -36.48 46.42
CA LEU A 28 7.31 -37.71 46.48
C LEU A 28 7.70 -38.02 47.93
N ASP A 29 8.07 -36.97 48.67
CA ASP A 29 8.30 -36.98 50.11
C ASP A 29 7.81 -35.65 50.71
N LEU A 30 8.03 -35.44 52.01
CA LEU A 30 7.58 -34.23 52.69
C LEU A 30 8.23 -32.93 52.18
N LYS A 31 9.29 -33.00 51.37
CA LYS A 31 10.15 -31.89 50.94
C LYS A 31 10.36 -31.80 49.42
N THR A 32 9.85 -32.76 48.67
CA THR A 32 10.14 -32.95 47.25
C THR A 32 8.85 -33.16 46.48
N ILE A 33 8.63 -32.31 45.46
CA ILE A 33 7.49 -32.40 44.54
C ILE A 33 7.95 -33.14 43.29
N GLY A 34 7.24 -34.20 42.90
CA GLY A 34 7.37 -34.87 41.61
C GLY A 34 6.36 -34.33 40.61
N ILE A 35 6.78 -34.23 39.35
CA ILE A 35 5.92 -33.81 38.23
C ILE A 35 5.96 -34.90 37.17
N SER A 36 4.79 -35.36 36.73
CA SER A 36 4.67 -36.41 35.73
C SER A 36 3.71 -36.00 34.62
N ASP A 37 4.05 -36.40 33.40
CA ASP A 37 3.17 -36.32 32.25
C ASP A 37 2.29 -37.57 32.22
N LEU A 38 0.97 -37.37 32.21
CA LEU A 38 -0.02 -38.44 32.19
C LEU A 38 -0.30 -38.93 30.75
N VAL A 39 0.18 -38.23 29.71
CA VAL A 39 0.06 -38.69 28.32
C VAL A 39 1.13 -39.75 28.04
N THR A 40 2.38 -39.47 28.38
CA THR A 40 3.51 -40.38 28.15
C THR A 40 3.84 -41.31 29.32
N GLY A 41 3.37 -40.97 30.53
CA GLY A 41 3.72 -41.69 31.76
C GLY A 41 5.12 -41.37 32.29
N HIS A 42 5.86 -40.45 31.66
CA HIS A 42 7.21 -40.09 32.07
C HIS A 42 7.22 -39.03 33.18
N SER A 43 8.25 -39.07 34.02
CA SER A 43 8.52 -38.01 34.99
C SER A 43 9.14 -36.81 34.29
N LEU A 44 8.48 -35.65 34.40
CA LEU A 44 8.94 -34.38 33.84
C LEU A 44 10.02 -33.73 34.71
N GLY A 45 10.08 -34.05 36.00
CA GLY A 45 11.09 -33.54 36.91
C GLY A 45 10.72 -33.62 38.38
N HIS A 46 11.65 -33.21 39.24
CA HIS A 46 11.44 -33.10 40.67
C HIS A 46 11.92 -31.73 41.18
N ILE A 47 11.24 -31.20 42.19
CA ILE A 47 11.54 -29.92 42.83
C ILE A 47 11.80 -30.19 44.31
N SER A 48 13.03 -29.95 44.75
CA SER A 48 13.42 -30.09 46.15
C SER A 48 13.29 -28.77 46.92
N HIS A 49 12.85 -28.88 48.18
CA HIS A 49 12.73 -27.76 49.10
C HIS A 49 13.29 -28.09 50.48
N VAL A 50 13.76 -27.07 51.20
CA VAL A 50 14.47 -27.26 52.48
C VAL A 50 13.49 -27.56 53.62
N SER A 51 12.28 -27.00 53.54
CA SER A 51 11.22 -27.12 54.55
C SER A 51 10.09 -28.02 54.06
N LYS A 52 9.33 -28.60 55.00
CA LYS A 52 8.20 -29.45 54.64
C LYS A 52 7.13 -28.66 53.90
N ILE A 53 6.61 -29.24 52.84
CA ILE A 53 5.59 -28.66 51.97
C ILE A 53 4.23 -29.06 52.53
N ASP A 54 3.34 -28.08 52.69
CA ASP A 54 2.03 -28.29 53.31
C ASP A 54 0.86 -28.15 52.33
N TRP A 55 1.09 -27.50 51.18
CA TRP A 55 0.14 -27.28 50.10
C TRP A 55 0.86 -27.09 48.75
N LEU A 56 0.27 -27.59 47.67
CA LEU A 56 0.71 -27.32 46.30
C LEU A 56 -0.47 -27.28 45.32
N GLU A 57 -0.37 -26.45 44.29
CA GLU A 57 -1.35 -26.39 43.21
C GLU A 57 -0.73 -25.84 41.91
N LYS A 58 -1.08 -26.46 40.78
CA LYS A 58 -0.68 -26.01 39.43
C LYS A 58 -1.71 -25.04 38.84
N ASN A 59 -1.21 -24.11 38.03
CA ASN A 59 -2.06 -23.27 37.20
C ASN A 59 -2.75 -24.08 36.08
N LYS A 60 -3.72 -23.47 35.40
CA LYS A 60 -4.52 -24.19 34.38
C LYS A 60 -3.69 -24.63 33.18
N THR A 61 -2.70 -23.84 32.79
CA THR A 61 -1.79 -24.17 31.68
C THR A 61 -0.76 -25.24 32.04
N GLY A 62 -0.66 -25.63 33.31
CA GLY A 62 0.29 -26.61 33.80
C GLY A 62 1.74 -26.16 33.77
N ARG A 63 2.05 -24.92 33.36
CA ARG A 63 3.40 -24.35 33.26
C ARG A 63 3.93 -23.84 34.59
N LYS A 64 3.06 -23.41 35.50
CA LYS A 64 3.45 -22.87 36.80
C LYS A 64 2.92 -23.73 37.92
N LEU A 65 3.74 -23.89 38.94
CA LEU A 65 3.41 -24.58 40.17
C LEU A 65 3.57 -23.62 41.34
N LEU A 66 2.53 -23.46 42.14
CA LEU A 66 2.63 -22.84 43.45
C LEU A 66 2.74 -23.92 44.51
N PHE A 67 3.56 -23.65 45.52
CA PHE A 67 3.56 -24.45 46.73
C PHE A 67 3.85 -23.57 47.95
N ARG A 68 3.36 -24.01 49.10
CA ARG A 68 3.60 -23.38 50.39
C ARG A 68 4.34 -24.34 51.30
N ASP A 69 5.25 -23.80 52.11
CA ASP A 69 5.92 -24.56 53.15
C ASP A 69 5.31 -24.35 54.53
N GLN A 70 5.66 -25.21 55.48
CA GLN A 70 5.22 -25.11 56.88
C GLN A 70 5.64 -23.82 57.58
N LYS A 71 6.56 -23.03 57.02
CA LYS A 71 6.93 -21.71 57.53
C LYS A 71 6.04 -20.61 56.94
N LEU A 72 4.94 -20.98 56.27
CA LEU A 72 4.01 -20.10 55.57
C LEU A 72 4.64 -19.31 54.43
N ARG A 73 5.74 -19.79 53.84
CA ARG A 73 6.37 -19.14 52.69
C ARG A 73 5.79 -19.69 51.39
N LEU A 74 5.35 -18.78 50.53
CA LEU A 74 4.77 -19.07 49.23
C LEU A 74 5.85 -18.99 48.14
N TYR A 75 5.99 -20.06 47.38
CA TYR A 75 6.89 -20.15 46.24
C TYR A 75 6.12 -20.36 44.94
N MET A 76 6.65 -19.81 43.87
CA MET A 76 6.23 -20.08 42.50
C MET A 76 7.40 -20.70 41.74
N VAL A 77 7.11 -21.75 40.97
CA VAL A 77 8.06 -22.39 40.08
C VAL A 77 7.52 -22.34 38.66
N ASP A 78 8.29 -21.75 37.75
CA ASP A 78 8.04 -21.91 36.32
C ASP A 78 8.70 -23.22 35.87
N LEU A 79 7.89 -24.18 35.43
CA LEU A 79 8.33 -25.51 35.06
C LEU A 79 9.11 -25.53 33.75
N ALA A 80 8.94 -24.52 32.89
CA ALA A 80 9.69 -24.42 31.65
C ALA A 80 11.13 -23.97 31.89
N SER A 81 11.32 -22.97 32.76
CA SER A 81 12.64 -22.41 33.09
C SER A 81 13.28 -23.02 34.34
N SER A 82 12.53 -23.82 35.10
CA SER A 82 12.92 -24.36 36.41
C SER A 82 13.31 -23.28 37.44
N ILE A 83 12.87 -22.03 37.24
CA ILE A 83 13.15 -20.92 38.16
C ILE A 83 12.17 -20.97 39.33
N LYS A 84 12.71 -21.03 40.56
CA LYS A 84 11.96 -20.97 41.81
C LYS A 84 12.04 -19.55 42.40
N THR A 85 10.91 -18.88 42.55
CA THR A 85 10.79 -17.54 43.13
C THR A 85 10.02 -17.57 44.44
N LEU A 86 10.43 -16.74 45.41
CA LEU A 86 9.69 -16.51 46.66
C LEU A 86 8.71 -15.36 46.42
N LEU A 87 7.41 -15.60 46.58
CA LEU A 87 6.38 -14.56 46.41
C LEU A 87 6.01 -13.88 47.72
N LEU A 88 5.83 -14.66 48.80
CA LEU A 88 5.53 -14.15 50.14
C LEU A 88 6.23 -14.96 51.21
N SER A 89 6.64 -14.27 52.27
CA SER A 89 7.25 -14.88 53.45
C SER A 89 6.25 -15.27 54.55
N SER A 90 5.00 -14.78 54.49
CA SER A 90 3.97 -15.02 55.53
C SER A 90 2.58 -15.07 54.89
N CYS A 91 2.24 -16.22 54.32
CA CYS A 91 1.01 -16.48 53.57
C CYS A 91 0.04 -17.35 54.37
N VAL A 92 -1.02 -16.73 54.89
CA VAL A 92 -2.04 -17.37 55.71
C VAL A 92 -3.10 -18.06 54.83
N PHE A 93 -3.51 -17.38 53.76
CA PHE A 93 -4.47 -17.88 52.78
C PHE A 93 -3.89 -17.74 51.37
N LEU A 94 -4.18 -18.73 50.51
CA LEU A 94 -3.77 -18.75 49.12
C LEU A 94 -4.78 -19.51 48.28
N LYS A 95 -5.12 -18.98 47.10
CA LYS A 95 -5.90 -19.70 46.10
C LYS A 95 -5.62 -19.17 44.70
N TRP A 96 -5.67 -20.06 43.71
CA TRP A 96 -5.85 -19.65 42.32
C TRP A 96 -7.28 -19.17 42.07
N VAL A 97 -7.46 -18.08 41.34
CA VAL A 97 -8.79 -17.61 40.95
C VAL A 97 -9.39 -18.60 39.94
N PRO A 98 -10.56 -19.21 40.20
CA PRO A 98 -11.17 -20.13 39.24
C PRO A 98 -11.42 -19.41 37.91
N GLY A 99 -11.01 -20.03 36.81
CA GLY A 99 -11.10 -19.36 35.50
C GLY A 99 -9.85 -18.58 35.10
N SER A 100 -8.88 -18.38 36.01
CA SER A 100 -7.71 -17.53 35.75
C SER A 100 -6.40 -17.95 36.41
N ASP A 101 -5.26 -17.53 35.86
CA ASP A 101 -3.94 -17.67 36.50
C ASP A 101 -3.61 -16.47 37.42
N VAL A 102 -4.63 -15.72 37.85
CA VAL A 102 -4.51 -14.76 38.96
C VAL A 102 -4.33 -15.49 40.29
N ILE A 103 -3.34 -15.05 41.05
CA ILE A 103 -3.01 -15.59 42.37
C ILE A 103 -3.52 -14.60 43.42
N VAL A 104 -4.30 -15.12 44.36
CA VAL A 104 -4.76 -14.37 45.52
C VAL A 104 -4.12 -14.95 46.77
N ALA A 105 -3.40 -14.14 47.53
CA ALA A 105 -2.87 -14.53 48.83
C ALA A 105 -3.12 -13.45 49.89
N GLN A 106 -3.27 -13.90 51.14
CA GLN A 106 -3.41 -13.03 52.29
C GLN A 106 -2.20 -13.21 53.22
N SER A 107 -1.54 -12.10 53.53
CA SER A 107 -0.64 -11.98 54.66
C SER A 107 -1.41 -11.45 55.88
N PRO A 108 -0.85 -11.54 57.11
CA PRO A 108 -1.57 -11.11 58.32
C PRO A 108 -2.10 -9.67 58.29
N SER A 109 -1.47 -8.78 57.50
CA SER A 109 -1.82 -7.37 57.43
C SER A 109 -2.21 -6.89 56.02
N LEU A 110 -1.91 -7.65 54.97
CA LEU A 110 -2.08 -7.21 53.58
C LEU A 110 -2.67 -8.31 52.70
N PHE A 111 -3.53 -7.90 51.79
CA PHE A 111 -4.05 -8.73 50.71
C PHE A 111 -3.21 -8.52 49.44
N HIS A 112 -2.72 -9.62 48.88
CA HIS A 112 -1.85 -9.61 47.70
C HIS A 112 -2.55 -10.28 46.53
N VAL A 113 -2.57 -9.57 45.39
CA VAL A 113 -3.06 -10.09 44.12
C VAL A 113 -1.91 -10.00 43.13
N TRP A 114 -1.48 -11.14 42.59
CA TRP A 114 -0.56 -11.14 41.45
C TRP A 114 -1.34 -11.40 40.19
N TYR A 115 -1.28 -10.43 39.30
CA TYR A 115 -1.74 -10.56 37.94
C TYR A 115 -0.69 -11.37 37.17
N HIS A 116 -0.99 -12.64 36.95
CA HIS A 116 -0.27 -13.42 35.96
C HIS A 116 -1.24 -14.32 35.18
N THR A 117 -2.04 -13.62 34.38
CA THR A 117 -2.69 -13.99 33.12
C THR A 117 -3.93 -14.89 33.11
N GLU A 118 -4.71 -14.66 32.06
CA GLU A 118 -5.73 -15.52 31.47
C GLU A 118 -7.11 -15.57 32.14
N LYS A 119 -8.18 -15.09 31.49
CA LYS A 119 -9.58 -15.50 31.77
C LYS A 119 -10.36 -15.63 30.47
N THR A 120 -11.23 -16.64 30.36
CA THR A 120 -12.28 -16.71 29.35
C THR A 120 -13.58 -16.12 29.91
N GLY A 121 -13.79 -14.82 29.70
CA GLY A 121 -15.09 -14.15 29.85
C GLY A 121 -15.67 -14.02 31.26
N GLY A 122 -15.92 -12.77 31.69
CA GLY A 122 -16.73 -12.41 32.85
C GLY A 122 -15.98 -11.53 33.86
N ARG A 123 -16.70 -10.67 34.58
CA ARG A 123 -16.15 -9.82 35.66
C ARG A 123 -15.40 -10.65 36.70
N THR A 124 -14.19 -10.25 37.07
CA THR A 124 -13.44 -10.93 38.15
C THR A 124 -13.57 -10.13 39.42
N VAL A 125 -14.45 -10.59 40.30
CA VAL A 125 -14.68 -9.98 41.62
C VAL A 125 -14.06 -10.88 42.67
N VAL A 126 -13.10 -10.36 43.42
CA VAL A 126 -12.58 -11.02 44.61
C VAL A 126 -13.52 -10.71 45.76
N ARG A 127 -14.11 -11.76 46.35
CA ARG A 127 -14.88 -11.67 47.59
C ARG A 127 -13.97 -11.87 48.78
N ILE A 128 -13.82 -10.84 49.61
CA ILE A 128 -13.16 -10.92 50.92
C ILE A 128 -14.28 -11.08 51.95
N GLN A 129 -14.27 -12.17 52.70
CA GLN A 129 -15.23 -12.40 53.78
C GLN A 129 -14.52 -12.28 55.12
N ASP A 130 -14.86 -11.25 55.89
CA ASP A 130 -14.43 -11.08 57.28
C ASP A 130 -15.65 -11.20 58.22
N GLY A 131 -15.81 -12.38 58.82
CA GLY A 131 -17.00 -12.72 59.60
C GLY A 131 -18.29 -12.67 58.78
N THR A 132 -19.15 -11.68 59.05
CA THR A 132 -20.42 -11.44 58.34
C THR A 132 -20.33 -10.41 57.21
N LEU A 133 -19.20 -9.70 57.07
CA LEU A 133 -18.97 -8.72 56.01
C LEU A 133 -18.37 -9.40 54.79
N ILE A 134 -18.97 -9.17 53.62
CA ILE A 134 -18.48 -9.64 52.32
C ILE A 134 -18.16 -8.40 51.49
N ASP A 135 -16.88 -8.13 51.26
CA ASP A 135 -16.40 -7.07 50.38
C ASP A 135 -16.06 -7.64 49.00
N GLU A 136 -16.55 -6.97 47.96
CA GLU A 136 -16.35 -7.35 46.55
C GLU A 136 -15.39 -6.35 45.87
N ILE A 137 -14.16 -6.79 45.60
CA ILE A 137 -13.17 -5.99 44.85
C ILE A 137 -13.17 -6.43 43.40
N ALA A 138 -13.60 -5.55 42.50
CA ALA A 138 -13.46 -5.75 41.06
C ALA A 138 -12.00 -5.61 40.63
N LEU A 139 -11.48 -6.63 39.93
CA LEU A 139 -10.17 -6.56 39.28
C LEU A 139 -10.29 -5.87 37.91
N ASP A 140 -9.16 -5.36 37.41
CA ASP A 140 -9.11 -4.69 36.10
C ASP A 140 -9.23 -5.71 34.95
N ASP A 141 -10.45 -5.88 34.46
CA ASP A 141 -10.77 -6.80 33.38
C ASP A 141 -10.02 -6.46 32.08
N GLN A 142 -9.72 -5.17 31.79
CA GLN A 142 -9.03 -4.77 30.54
C GLN A 142 -7.57 -5.24 30.55
N LEU A 143 -6.90 -5.10 31.69
CA LEU A 143 -5.51 -5.52 31.83
C LEU A 143 -5.42 -7.05 31.77
N VAL A 144 -6.38 -7.77 32.34
CA VAL A 144 -6.47 -9.23 32.27
C VAL A 144 -6.70 -9.71 30.84
N GLU A 145 -7.65 -9.12 30.10
CA GLU A 145 -7.92 -9.47 28.70
C GLU A 145 -6.73 -9.20 27.78
N PHE A 146 -6.05 -8.06 27.95
CA PHE A 146 -4.88 -7.68 27.15
C PHE A 146 -3.73 -8.70 27.25
N TRP A 147 -3.37 -9.11 28.47
CA TRP A 147 -2.30 -10.10 28.66
C TRP A 147 -2.70 -11.50 28.19
N THR A 148 -3.99 -11.85 28.31
CA THR A 148 -4.52 -13.11 27.78
C THR A 148 -4.35 -13.20 26.26
N ALA A 149 -4.70 -12.13 25.55
CA ALA A 149 -4.54 -12.04 24.10
C ALA A 149 -3.07 -12.13 23.65
N ILE A 150 -2.13 -11.58 24.43
CA ILE A 150 -0.69 -11.69 24.13
C ILE A 150 -0.19 -13.13 24.25
N GLU A 151 -0.56 -13.85 25.31
CA GLU A 151 -0.08 -15.22 25.55
C GLU A 151 -0.75 -16.26 24.64
N ASP A 152 -2.03 -16.08 24.31
CA ASP A 152 -2.75 -16.93 23.36
C ASP A 152 -2.37 -16.61 21.88
N GLY A 153 -1.61 -15.53 21.65
CA GLY A 153 -1.23 -15.08 20.32
C GLY A 153 -2.42 -14.58 19.51
N ASP A 154 -3.42 -14.00 20.18
CA ASP A 154 -4.66 -13.55 19.58
C ASP A 154 -4.38 -12.33 18.68
N LEU A 155 -4.38 -12.60 17.38
CA LEU A 155 -4.06 -11.65 16.31
C LEU A 155 -5.04 -10.45 16.30
N GLY A 156 -6.22 -10.58 16.90
CA GLY A 156 -7.24 -9.51 16.93
C GLY A 156 -6.80 -8.25 17.67
N LEU A 157 -6.03 -8.40 18.75
CA LEU A 157 -5.54 -7.26 19.54
C LEU A 157 -4.45 -6.48 18.79
N TRP A 158 -3.49 -7.19 18.19
CA TRP A 158 -2.43 -6.58 17.39
C TRP A 158 -3.01 -5.86 16.16
N ALA A 159 -4.08 -6.38 15.57
CA ALA A 159 -4.79 -5.70 14.48
C ALA A 159 -5.48 -4.40 14.95
N THR A 160 -6.08 -4.42 16.14
CA THR A 160 -6.73 -3.24 16.72
C THR A 160 -5.72 -2.17 17.09
N LEU A 161 -4.62 -2.55 17.74
CA LEU A 161 -3.53 -1.65 18.09
C LEU A 161 -2.87 -1.07 16.83
N ALA A 162 -2.63 -1.89 15.80
CA ALA A 162 -2.10 -1.43 14.52
C ALA A 162 -2.97 -0.34 13.90
N ARG A 163 -4.30 -0.49 13.95
CA ARG A 163 -5.25 0.51 13.43
C ARG A 163 -5.19 1.81 14.25
N ILE A 164 -5.26 1.73 15.58
CA ILE A 164 -5.21 2.92 16.45
C ILE A 164 -3.89 3.67 16.27
N SER A 165 -2.77 2.95 16.21
CA SER A 165 -1.45 3.55 15.97
C SER A 165 -1.35 4.17 14.57
N LEU A 166 -2.04 3.62 13.56
CA LEU A 166 -2.09 4.21 12.23
C LEU A 166 -2.88 5.53 12.22
N ASP A 167 -3.99 5.60 12.94
CA ASP A 167 -4.81 6.81 13.07
C ASP A 167 -4.06 7.91 13.85
N ALA A 168 -3.24 7.52 14.83
CA ALA A 168 -2.35 8.42 15.57
C ALA A 168 -1.07 8.80 14.80
N VAL A 169 -0.84 8.24 13.60
CA VAL A 169 0.38 8.44 12.78
C VAL A 169 1.66 7.88 13.44
N ASP A 170 1.52 7.03 14.46
CA ASP A 170 2.62 6.33 15.12
C ASP A 170 3.05 5.08 14.33
N LEU A 171 3.70 5.30 13.19
CA LEU A 171 4.10 4.22 12.26
C LEU A 171 5.11 3.23 12.88
N GLY A 172 5.88 3.67 13.87
CA GLY A 172 6.80 2.82 14.62
C GLY A 172 6.08 1.72 15.41
N ILE A 173 4.99 2.06 16.10
CA ILE A 173 4.18 1.08 16.83
C ILE A 173 3.36 0.25 15.84
N ALA A 174 2.76 0.88 14.82
CA ALA A 174 1.99 0.17 13.80
C ALA A 174 2.82 -0.90 13.07
N SER A 175 4.07 -0.58 12.69
CA SER A 175 4.98 -1.55 12.04
C SER A 175 5.32 -2.74 12.95
N ARG A 176 5.54 -2.52 14.25
CA ARG A 176 5.74 -3.62 15.22
C ARG A 176 4.51 -4.49 15.35
N CYS A 177 3.31 -3.88 15.35
CA CYS A 177 2.06 -4.63 15.38
C CYS A 177 1.86 -5.48 14.11
N PHE A 178 2.14 -4.93 12.92
CA PHE A 178 2.09 -5.70 11.67
C PHE A 178 3.16 -6.80 11.61
N ALA A 179 4.32 -6.60 12.23
CA ALA A 179 5.34 -7.64 12.36
C ALA A 179 4.85 -8.79 13.27
N ALA A 180 4.19 -8.48 14.39
CA ALA A 180 3.56 -9.47 15.26
C ALA A 180 2.43 -10.25 14.54
N LEU A 181 1.71 -9.59 13.63
CA LEU A 181 0.70 -10.22 12.76
C LEU A 181 1.29 -11.05 11.61
N GLY A 182 2.58 -10.93 11.33
CA GLY A 182 3.25 -11.60 10.20
C GLY A 182 3.06 -10.90 8.84
N ASP A 183 2.53 -9.68 8.79
CA ASP A 183 2.33 -8.93 7.54
C ASP A 183 3.59 -8.14 7.15
N ILE A 184 4.58 -8.85 6.63
CA ILE A 184 5.91 -8.30 6.28
C ILE A 184 5.81 -7.21 5.21
N ALA A 185 4.84 -7.31 4.29
CA ALA A 185 4.65 -6.33 3.23
C ALA A 185 4.25 -4.96 3.79
N LYS A 186 3.29 -4.93 4.72
CA LYS A 186 2.91 -3.69 5.41
C LYS A 186 4.04 -3.13 6.26
N VAL A 187 4.78 -3.99 6.96
CA VAL A 187 5.94 -3.57 7.76
C VAL A 187 6.97 -2.85 6.89
N ARG A 188 7.37 -3.44 5.77
CA ARG A 188 8.35 -2.86 4.87
C ARG A 188 7.89 -1.51 4.32
N PHE A 189 6.63 -1.43 3.89
CA PHE A 189 6.07 -0.19 3.37
C PHE A 189 6.08 0.94 4.42
N LEU A 190 5.67 0.64 5.65
CA LEU A 190 5.64 1.63 6.74
C LEU A 190 7.06 2.07 7.12
N MET A 191 8.02 1.16 7.21
CA MET A 191 9.42 1.49 7.50
C MET A 191 10.05 2.36 6.41
N GLU A 192 9.80 2.06 5.13
CA GLU A 192 10.25 2.91 4.02
C GLU A 192 9.62 4.31 4.08
N THR A 193 8.36 4.41 4.52
CA THR A 193 7.66 5.69 4.69
C THR A 193 8.23 6.51 5.85
N VAL A 194 8.56 5.88 6.98
CA VAL A 194 9.29 6.52 8.09
C VAL A 194 10.65 7.02 7.62
N ARG A 195 11.42 6.20 6.89
CA ARG A 195 12.73 6.60 6.35
C ARG A 195 12.62 7.80 5.41
N ALA A 196 11.62 7.82 4.53
CA ALA A 196 11.36 8.96 3.67
C ALA A 196 11.04 10.23 4.48
N SER A 197 10.30 10.11 5.59
CA SER A 197 10.03 11.24 6.49
C SER A 197 11.31 11.78 7.14
N GLU A 198 12.22 10.91 7.58
CA GLU A 198 13.50 11.31 8.19
C GLU A 198 14.42 12.03 7.19
N GLU A 199 14.43 11.60 5.93
CA GLU A 199 15.17 12.26 4.86
C GLU A 199 14.63 13.67 4.57
N VAL A 200 13.30 13.84 4.61
CA VAL A 200 12.68 15.17 4.46
C VAL A 200 12.98 16.06 5.67
N THR A 201 12.93 15.54 6.89
CA THR A 201 13.26 16.30 8.11
C THR A 201 14.71 16.83 8.08
N LYS A 202 15.64 16.13 7.42
CA LYS A 202 17.03 16.61 7.25
C LYS A 202 17.14 17.81 6.30
N THR A 203 16.27 17.90 5.31
CA THR A 203 16.31 18.93 4.26
C THR A 203 15.42 20.13 4.58
N ILE A 204 14.30 19.90 5.25
CA ILE A 204 13.32 20.90 5.64
C ILE A 204 13.25 20.92 7.17
N LYS A 205 13.48 22.09 7.78
CA LYS A 205 13.23 22.29 9.23
C LYS A 205 11.71 22.23 9.48
N GLY A 206 11.18 21.04 9.70
CA GLY A 206 9.76 20.79 9.95
C GLY A 206 9.49 19.32 10.26
N ASP A 207 8.22 19.00 10.54
CA ASP A 207 7.78 17.61 10.71
C ASP A 207 7.82 16.88 9.37
N GLY A 208 8.65 15.84 9.25
CA GLY A 208 8.79 15.03 8.04
C GLY A 208 7.49 14.39 7.57
N PHE A 209 6.53 14.14 8.47
CA PHE A 209 5.21 13.60 8.16
C PHE A 209 4.28 14.60 7.46
N SER A 210 4.58 15.90 7.54
CA SER A 210 3.85 16.94 6.79
C SER A 210 4.20 16.98 5.30
N SER A 211 5.22 16.23 4.88
CA SER A 211 5.65 16.16 3.48
C SER A 211 4.55 15.59 2.57
N PRO A 212 4.28 16.21 1.40
CA PRO A 212 3.32 15.69 0.43
C PRO A 212 3.60 14.23 0.04
N LEU A 213 4.88 13.86 -0.05
CA LEU A 213 5.29 12.49 -0.37
C LEU A 213 4.86 11.49 0.71
N VAL A 214 5.07 11.84 1.99
CA VAL A 214 4.73 10.97 3.11
C VAL A 214 3.21 10.88 3.27
N GLN A 215 2.50 12.00 3.13
CA GLN A 215 1.03 12.03 3.14
C GLN A 215 0.42 11.20 2.01
N ALA A 216 0.96 11.27 0.79
CA ALA A 216 0.50 10.46 -0.32
C ALA A 216 0.75 8.96 -0.10
N ARG A 217 1.92 8.59 0.45
CA ARG A 217 2.22 7.19 0.84
C ARG A 217 1.25 6.69 1.92
N MET A 218 0.92 7.53 2.90
CA MET A 218 -0.04 7.19 3.95
C MET A 218 -1.47 7.00 3.40
N ALA A 219 -1.93 7.89 2.52
CA ALA A 219 -3.22 7.76 1.86
C ALA A 219 -3.29 6.47 1.01
N ASN A 220 -2.21 6.13 0.29
CA ASN A 220 -2.13 4.88 -0.45
C ASN A 220 -2.19 3.65 0.46
N PHE A 221 -1.52 3.69 1.61
CA PHE A 221 -1.58 2.62 2.62
C PHE A 221 -3.00 2.42 3.17
N GLN A 222 -3.72 3.51 3.40
CA GLN A 222 -5.13 3.49 3.84
C GLN A 222 -6.13 3.15 2.71
N ARG A 223 -5.64 2.90 1.48
CA ARG A 223 -6.44 2.69 0.27
C ARG A 223 -7.29 3.89 -0.16
N ASP A 224 -6.99 5.09 0.33
CA ASP A 224 -7.56 6.33 -0.18
C ASP A 224 -6.77 6.81 -1.40
N LEU A 225 -7.03 6.13 -2.53
CA LEU A 225 -6.34 6.40 -3.80
C LEU A 225 -6.68 7.79 -4.34
N ALA A 226 -7.87 8.31 -4.08
CA ALA A 226 -8.30 9.62 -4.56
C ALA A 226 -7.51 10.75 -3.89
N THR A 227 -7.32 10.67 -2.57
CA THR A 227 -6.48 11.64 -1.85
C THR A 227 -5.02 11.50 -2.26
N ALA A 228 -4.51 10.27 -2.39
CA ALA A 228 -3.12 10.04 -2.82
C ALA A 228 -2.84 10.63 -4.21
N GLU A 229 -3.70 10.37 -5.20
CA GLU A 229 -3.59 10.91 -6.55
C GLU A 229 -3.59 12.44 -6.55
N ARG A 230 -4.54 13.06 -5.83
CA ARG A 230 -4.62 14.51 -5.70
C ARG A 230 -3.33 15.12 -5.15
N ILE A 231 -2.73 14.50 -4.14
CA ILE A 231 -1.47 14.97 -3.54
C ILE A 231 -0.32 14.83 -4.54
N TYR A 232 -0.20 13.70 -5.23
CA TYR A 232 0.84 13.51 -6.25
C TYR A 232 0.72 14.51 -7.41
N ILE A 233 -0.49 14.75 -7.91
CA ILE A 233 -0.73 15.74 -8.97
C ILE A 233 -0.37 17.14 -8.47
N TYR A 234 -0.80 17.51 -7.27
CA TYR A 234 -0.49 18.81 -6.70
C TYR A 234 1.02 19.04 -6.60
N ASP A 235 1.76 18.03 -6.14
CA ASP A 235 3.21 18.15 -6.02
C ASP A 235 3.91 18.24 -7.39
N ALA A 236 3.47 17.43 -8.37
CA ALA A 236 3.97 17.49 -9.74
C ALA A 236 3.72 18.87 -10.38
N VAL A 237 2.50 19.42 -10.21
CA VAL A 237 2.15 20.76 -10.70
C VAL A 237 2.94 21.84 -9.98
N ARG A 238 3.17 21.71 -8.67
CA ARG A 238 4.00 22.62 -7.89
C ARG A 238 5.44 22.67 -8.42
N ILE A 239 6.06 21.50 -8.60
CA ILE A 239 7.41 21.38 -9.15
C ILE A 239 7.46 21.98 -10.57
N HIS A 240 6.46 21.67 -11.40
CA HIS A 240 6.37 22.19 -12.76
C HIS A 240 6.24 23.72 -12.78
N ARG A 241 5.41 24.31 -11.90
CA ARG A 241 5.30 25.78 -11.76
C ARG A 241 6.59 26.42 -11.28
N GLN A 242 7.30 25.80 -10.34
CA GLN A 242 8.60 26.29 -9.89
C GLN A 242 9.63 26.29 -11.02
N LEU A 243 9.65 25.23 -11.84
CA LEU A 243 10.50 25.17 -13.02
C LEU A 243 10.15 26.26 -14.03
N LEU A 244 8.86 26.47 -14.30
CA LEU A 244 8.37 27.54 -15.18
C LEU A 244 8.73 28.94 -14.66
N GLN A 245 8.73 29.17 -13.34
CA GLN A 245 9.18 30.45 -12.77
C GLN A 245 10.67 30.74 -13.03
N CYS A 246 11.49 29.71 -13.19
CA CYS A 246 12.89 29.88 -13.59
C CYS A 246 13.05 30.30 -15.06
N ILE A 247 12.05 30.03 -15.90
CA ILE A 247 12.02 30.36 -17.33
C ILE A 247 11.41 31.77 -17.48
N LYS A 248 12.26 32.78 -17.66
CA LYS A 248 11.83 34.19 -17.69
C LYS A 248 11.50 34.68 -19.10
N THR A 249 12.03 34.05 -20.13
CA THR A 249 11.83 34.45 -21.53
C THR A 249 11.15 33.35 -22.34
N ILE A 250 10.45 33.75 -23.40
CA ILE A 250 9.83 32.82 -24.36
C ILE A 250 10.90 31.97 -25.06
N GLN A 251 12.10 32.51 -25.26
CA GLN A 251 13.22 31.77 -25.87
C GLN A 251 13.72 30.64 -24.97
N ASP A 252 13.88 30.90 -23.66
CA ASP A 252 14.25 29.87 -22.69
C ASP A 252 13.17 28.76 -22.62
N TYR A 253 11.90 29.13 -22.76
CA TYR A 253 10.78 28.18 -22.79
C TYR A 253 10.81 27.30 -24.03
N LEU A 254 11.07 27.88 -25.22
CA LEU A 254 11.22 27.15 -26.46
C LEU A 254 12.43 26.21 -26.41
N GLN A 255 13.54 26.65 -25.84
CA GLN A 255 14.71 25.79 -25.63
C GLN A 255 14.40 24.62 -24.69
N TRP A 256 13.65 24.86 -23.61
CA TRP A 256 13.19 23.80 -22.71
C TRP A 256 12.24 22.81 -23.40
N LEU A 257 11.31 23.30 -24.22
CA LEU A 257 10.43 22.42 -25.01
C LEU A 257 11.22 21.56 -26.01
N GLN A 258 12.27 22.12 -26.61
CA GLN A 258 13.16 21.38 -27.51
C GLN A 258 13.99 20.33 -26.76
N THR A 259 14.55 20.64 -25.59
CA THR A 259 15.33 19.65 -24.81
C THR A 259 14.46 18.53 -24.24
N THR A 260 13.18 18.79 -23.98
CA THR A 260 12.21 17.79 -23.52
C THR A 260 11.49 17.05 -24.66
N CYS A 261 11.87 17.30 -25.91
CA CYS A 261 11.26 16.73 -27.12
C CYS A 261 9.74 16.99 -27.23
N GLN A 262 9.25 18.09 -26.67
CA GLN A 262 7.84 18.51 -26.74
C GLN A 262 7.58 19.37 -27.98
N GLU A 263 7.86 18.80 -29.16
CA GLU A 263 7.88 19.52 -30.44
C GLU A 263 6.49 20.02 -30.88
N SER A 264 5.42 19.29 -30.52
CA SER A 264 4.04 19.71 -30.81
C SER A 264 3.65 20.99 -30.04
N SER A 265 4.04 21.07 -28.77
CA SER A 265 3.81 22.25 -27.93
C SER A 265 4.69 23.42 -28.36
N ALA A 266 5.94 23.15 -28.76
CA ALA A 266 6.83 24.17 -29.33
C ALA A 266 6.24 24.81 -30.59
N ALA A 267 5.65 24.00 -31.48
CA ALA A 267 5.00 24.52 -32.69
C ALA A 267 3.84 25.48 -32.38
N GLU A 268 3.00 25.18 -31.38
CA GLU A 268 1.90 26.07 -30.97
C GLU A 268 2.39 27.39 -30.38
N VAL A 269 3.53 27.37 -29.68
CA VAL A 269 4.16 28.58 -29.16
C VAL A 269 4.69 29.43 -30.31
N TYR A 270 5.39 28.84 -31.29
CA TYR A 270 5.85 29.55 -32.49
C TYR A 270 4.68 30.14 -33.30
N GLU A 271 3.56 29.42 -33.42
CA GLU A 271 2.34 29.91 -34.06
C GLU A 271 1.78 31.15 -33.36
N ARG A 272 1.77 31.17 -32.02
CA ARG A 272 1.32 32.34 -31.24
C ARG A 272 2.26 33.54 -31.35
N ILE A 273 3.56 33.30 -31.52
CA ILE A 273 4.57 34.35 -31.72
C ILE A 273 4.48 34.93 -33.14
N GLY A 274 3.94 34.17 -34.09
CA GLY A 274 3.85 34.54 -35.51
C GLY A 274 5.05 34.08 -36.35
N ASP A 275 5.96 33.28 -35.79
CA ASP A 275 7.06 32.66 -36.54
C ASP A 275 6.59 31.33 -37.15
N TYR A 276 5.89 31.45 -38.28
CA TYR A 276 5.29 30.31 -38.97
C TYR A 276 6.32 29.35 -39.60
N PRO A 277 7.45 29.79 -40.19
CA PRO A 277 8.47 28.87 -40.71
C PRO A 277 9.03 27.93 -39.63
N SER A 278 9.37 28.47 -38.45
CA SER A 278 9.82 27.66 -37.32
C SER A 278 8.72 26.73 -36.80
N ALA A 279 7.46 27.19 -36.76
CA ALA A 279 6.32 26.38 -36.37
C ALA A 279 6.12 25.17 -37.30
N VAL A 280 6.25 25.36 -38.62
CA VAL A 280 6.17 24.28 -39.61
C VAL A 280 7.29 23.27 -39.39
N ASN A 281 8.53 23.73 -39.20
CA ASN A 281 9.66 22.84 -38.92
C ASN A 281 9.43 21.99 -37.66
N MET A 282 8.96 22.60 -36.56
CA MET A 282 8.63 21.86 -35.33
C MET A 282 7.46 20.89 -35.53
N CYS A 283 6.43 21.25 -36.32
CA CYS A 283 5.34 20.31 -36.67
C CYS A 283 5.84 19.11 -37.47
N LEU A 284 6.78 19.33 -38.40
CA LEU A 284 7.37 18.26 -39.20
C LEU A 284 8.20 17.31 -38.36
N LYS A 285 8.98 17.83 -37.39
CA LYS A 285 9.72 17.01 -36.42
C LYS A 285 8.77 16.17 -35.55
N ALA A 286 7.67 16.78 -35.08
CA ALA A 286 6.65 16.11 -34.29
C ALA A 286 5.83 15.05 -35.06
N GLY A 287 6.08 14.87 -36.36
CA GLY A 287 5.31 13.97 -37.24
C GLY A 287 3.91 14.48 -37.59
N LEU A 288 3.59 15.74 -37.28
CA LEU A 288 2.29 16.37 -37.53
C LEU A 288 2.25 17.02 -38.93
N SER A 289 2.54 16.24 -39.97
CA SER A 289 2.62 16.71 -41.36
C SER A 289 1.30 17.29 -41.90
N SER A 290 0.16 16.79 -41.43
CA SER A 290 -1.16 17.34 -41.77
C SER A 290 -1.43 18.71 -41.14
N LYS A 291 -0.97 18.94 -39.89
CA LYS A 291 -1.05 20.26 -39.23
C LYS A 291 -0.13 21.26 -39.92
N ALA A 292 1.09 20.84 -40.27
CA ALA A 292 2.02 21.63 -41.07
C ALA A 292 1.43 22.05 -42.42
N ALA A 293 0.83 21.10 -43.16
CA ALA A 293 0.19 21.38 -44.44
C ALA A 293 -0.98 22.38 -44.32
N LYS A 294 -1.81 22.23 -43.28
CA LYS A 294 -2.91 23.18 -43.01
C LYS A 294 -2.39 24.58 -42.72
N LEU A 295 -1.40 24.72 -41.83
CA LEU A 295 -0.82 26.02 -41.50
C LEU A 295 -0.25 26.71 -42.75
N MET A 296 0.40 25.94 -43.61
CA MET A 296 0.94 26.40 -44.88
C MET A 296 -0.16 26.85 -45.88
N LEU A 297 -1.27 26.12 -45.99
CA LEU A 297 -2.38 26.48 -46.87
C LEU A 297 -3.13 27.75 -46.44
N HIS A 298 -3.12 28.08 -45.14
CA HIS A 298 -3.80 29.28 -44.61
C HIS A 298 -2.95 30.55 -44.66
N ARG A 299 -1.65 30.46 -44.99
CA ARG A 299 -0.71 31.58 -44.94
C ARG A 299 0.08 31.68 -46.25
N GLU A 300 -0.22 32.70 -47.04
CA GLU A 300 0.40 32.94 -48.36
C GLU A 300 1.92 33.17 -48.29
N GLU A 301 2.42 33.69 -47.16
CA GLU A 301 3.86 33.89 -46.91
C GLU A 301 4.66 32.58 -46.99
N LEU A 302 4.07 31.46 -46.53
CA LEU A 302 4.71 30.14 -46.55
C LEU A 302 4.64 29.46 -47.92
N LEU A 303 3.70 29.87 -48.78
CA LEU A 303 3.55 29.33 -50.14
C LEU A 303 4.58 29.92 -51.12
N SER A 304 5.30 30.95 -50.71
CA SER A 304 6.36 31.58 -51.49
C SER A 304 7.72 30.88 -51.31
N ASP A 305 7.92 30.16 -50.20
CA ASP A 305 9.18 29.47 -49.88
C ASP A 305 9.20 28.04 -50.46
N ALA A 306 9.97 27.86 -51.53
CA ALA A 306 10.11 26.59 -52.23
C ALA A 306 10.75 25.48 -51.37
N GLU A 307 11.58 25.83 -50.38
CA GLU A 307 12.25 24.84 -49.51
C GLU A 307 11.26 24.27 -48.49
N VAL A 308 10.47 25.13 -47.85
CA VAL A 308 9.41 24.71 -46.91
C VAL A 308 8.36 23.85 -47.62
N ILE A 309 7.96 24.24 -48.84
CA ILE A 309 7.07 23.41 -49.68
C ILE A 309 7.66 22.01 -49.87
N HIS A 310 8.94 21.90 -50.22
CA HIS A 310 9.57 20.61 -50.46
C HIS A 310 9.64 19.75 -49.20
N GLN A 311 9.98 20.34 -48.04
CA GLN A 311 10.03 19.64 -46.76
C GLN A 311 8.65 19.13 -46.32
N VAL A 312 7.60 19.95 -46.47
CA VAL A 312 6.22 19.53 -46.14
C VAL A 312 5.75 18.43 -47.09
N VAL A 313 5.98 18.56 -48.40
CA VAL A 313 5.58 17.55 -49.39
C VAL A 313 6.29 16.21 -49.16
N THR A 314 7.60 16.22 -48.91
CA THR A 314 8.35 14.97 -48.64
C THR A 314 7.87 14.30 -47.35
N ALA A 315 7.54 15.07 -46.31
CA ALA A 315 6.96 14.53 -45.08
C ALA A 315 5.55 13.95 -45.31
N LEU A 316 4.68 14.64 -46.05
CA LEU A 316 3.35 14.13 -46.40
C LEU A 316 3.41 12.86 -47.25
N GLN A 317 4.36 12.78 -48.20
CA GLN A 317 4.59 11.59 -49.03
C GLN A 317 5.03 10.40 -48.18
N ARG A 318 5.94 10.61 -47.21
CA ARG A 318 6.34 9.56 -46.25
C ARG A 318 5.15 9.04 -45.44
N CYS A 319 4.17 9.90 -45.15
CA CYS A 319 2.94 9.53 -44.46
C CYS A 319 1.82 9.02 -45.40
N ASN A 320 2.08 8.83 -46.70
CA ASN A 320 1.09 8.48 -47.73
C ASN A 320 -0.13 9.43 -47.81
N MET A 321 0.03 10.69 -47.41
CA MET A 321 -1.05 11.70 -47.44
C MET A 321 -1.09 12.43 -48.80
N PHE A 322 -1.33 11.68 -49.87
CA PHE A 322 -1.25 12.18 -51.26
C PHE A 322 -2.28 13.26 -51.61
N VAL A 323 -3.46 13.24 -50.98
CA VAL A 323 -4.49 14.27 -51.18
C VAL A 323 -3.99 15.65 -50.72
N GLN A 324 -3.39 15.71 -49.53
CA GLN A 324 -2.88 16.96 -48.96
C GLN A 324 -1.68 17.49 -49.76
N VAL A 325 -0.87 16.59 -50.33
CA VAL A 325 0.21 16.96 -51.27
C VAL A 325 -0.37 17.62 -52.52
N GLY A 326 -1.45 17.08 -53.08
CA GLY A 326 -2.12 17.66 -54.24
C GLY A 326 -2.72 19.04 -53.94
N GLU A 327 -3.32 19.24 -52.76
CA GLU A 327 -3.83 20.55 -52.33
C GLU A 327 -2.72 21.60 -52.19
N VAL A 328 -1.56 21.21 -51.64
CA VAL A 328 -0.37 22.09 -51.59
C VAL A 328 0.08 22.46 -53.00
N TYR A 329 0.20 21.49 -53.92
CA TYR A 329 0.64 21.78 -55.29
C TYR A 329 -0.37 22.62 -56.09
N GLN A 330 -1.66 22.48 -55.81
CA GLN A 330 -2.73 23.26 -56.43
C GLN A 330 -2.55 24.74 -56.11
N MET A 331 -2.25 25.07 -54.85
CA MET A 331 -1.97 26.45 -54.44
C MET A 331 -0.67 27.00 -55.03
N THR A 332 0.33 26.15 -55.29
CA THR A 332 1.60 26.58 -55.94
C THR A 332 1.52 26.70 -57.47
N GLY A 333 0.38 26.39 -58.09
CA GLY A 333 0.17 26.56 -59.54
C GLY A 333 0.91 25.55 -60.43
N LYS A 334 1.12 24.29 -59.97
CA LYS A 334 1.77 23.22 -60.75
C LYS A 334 0.79 22.10 -61.11
N PRO A 335 -0.06 22.26 -62.15
CA PRO A 335 -1.18 21.36 -62.41
C PRO A 335 -0.75 19.92 -62.76
N ASP A 336 0.41 19.73 -63.40
CA ASP A 336 0.95 18.40 -63.72
C ASP A 336 1.15 17.53 -62.47
N ARG A 337 1.73 18.11 -61.41
CA ARG A 337 2.01 17.39 -60.16
C ARG A 337 0.74 17.14 -59.37
N VAL A 338 -0.23 18.06 -59.41
CA VAL A 338 -1.51 17.90 -58.73
C VAL A 338 -2.25 16.67 -59.23
N LEU A 339 -2.30 16.51 -60.56
CA LEU A 339 -2.98 15.39 -61.21
C LEU A 339 -2.31 14.05 -60.84
N GLU A 340 -0.98 13.99 -60.81
CA GLU A 340 -0.25 12.78 -60.37
C GLU A 340 -0.58 12.39 -58.91
N PHE A 341 -0.58 13.34 -57.98
CA PHE A 341 -0.82 13.07 -56.57
C PHE A 341 -2.29 12.83 -56.23
N TYR A 342 -3.24 13.47 -56.93
CA TYR A 342 -4.66 13.15 -56.79
C TYR A 342 -5.02 11.76 -57.35
N ARG A 343 -4.36 11.32 -58.43
CA ARG A 343 -4.46 9.93 -58.90
C ARG A 343 -3.94 8.95 -57.85
N LYS A 344 -2.77 9.21 -57.26
CA LYS A 344 -2.19 8.38 -56.18
C LYS A 344 -3.03 8.41 -54.89
N GLY A 345 -3.70 9.53 -54.61
CA GLY A 345 -4.59 9.71 -53.46
C GLY A 345 -6.03 9.26 -53.67
N HIS A 346 -6.34 8.67 -54.84
CA HIS A 346 -7.69 8.23 -55.24
C HIS A 346 -8.78 9.33 -55.16
N LEU A 347 -8.39 10.60 -55.30
CA LEU A 347 -9.32 11.73 -55.31
C LEU A 347 -9.68 12.14 -56.74
N TYR A 348 -10.35 11.23 -57.45
CA TYR A 348 -10.63 11.38 -58.88
C TYR A 348 -11.57 12.54 -59.21
N ALA A 349 -12.55 12.86 -58.35
CA ALA A 349 -13.48 13.97 -58.61
C ALA A 349 -12.75 15.31 -58.80
N LYS A 350 -11.91 15.70 -57.83
CA LYS A 350 -11.09 16.94 -57.95
C LYS A 350 -10.07 16.85 -59.10
N ALA A 351 -9.55 15.67 -59.40
CA ALA A 351 -8.61 15.47 -60.50
C ALA A 351 -9.28 15.67 -61.88
N ILE A 352 -10.51 15.18 -62.05
CA ILE A 352 -11.30 15.33 -63.27
C ILE A 352 -11.67 16.80 -63.49
N ASP A 353 -12.10 17.51 -62.45
CA ASP A 353 -12.41 18.94 -62.52
C ASP A 353 -11.20 19.76 -62.95
N LEU A 354 -10.01 19.42 -62.45
CA LEU A 354 -8.75 20.04 -62.85
C LEU A 354 -8.38 19.66 -64.29
N ALA A 355 -8.50 18.39 -64.66
CA ALA A 355 -8.20 17.91 -66.01
C ALA A 355 -9.10 18.54 -67.08
N ARG A 356 -10.39 18.78 -66.79
CA ARG A 356 -11.30 19.50 -67.70
C ARG A 356 -10.81 20.91 -68.04
N GLN A 357 -10.12 21.56 -67.11
CA GLN A 357 -9.61 22.92 -67.28
C GLN A 357 -8.23 22.95 -67.95
N SER A 358 -7.31 22.07 -67.53
CA SER A 358 -5.90 22.14 -67.96
C SER A 358 -5.42 20.99 -68.86
N PHE A 359 -6.06 19.81 -68.82
CA PHE A 359 -5.66 18.61 -69.59
C PHE A 359 -6.86 17.84 -70.16
N PRO A 360 -7.59 18.38 -71.16
CA PRO A 360 -8.81 17.76 -71.67
C PRO A 360 -8.62 16.33 -72.23
N GLY A 361 -7.41 15.99 -72.68
CA GLY A 361 -7.08 14.66 -73.22
C GLY A 361 -6.94 13.55 -72.18
N GLU A 362 -6.76 13.87 -70.89
CA GLU A 362 -6.62 12.87 -69.82
C GLU A 362 -7.94 12.57 -69.08
N VAL A 363 -9.01 13.31 -69.40
CA VAL A 363 -10.31 13.20 -68.71
C VAL A 363 -10.92 11.81 -68.86
N THR A 364 -10.92 11.25 -70.07
CA THR A 364 -11.47 9.92 -70.35
C THR A 364 -10.72 8.84 -69.59
N LEU A 365 -9.39 8.92 -69.54
CA LEU A 365 -8.54 8.00 -68.79
C LEU A 365 -8.81 8.09 -67.27
N LEU A 366 -9.03 9.30 -66.74
CA LEU A 366 -9.35 9.50 -65.33
C LEU A 366 -10.75 8.98 -64.97
N GLU A 367 -11.73 9.14 -65.85
CA GLU A 367 -13.10 8.62 -65.68
C GLU A 367 -13.11 7.08 -65.69
N GLU A 368 -12.34 6.44 -66.57
CA GLU A 368 -12.14 4.98 -66.57
C GLU A 368 -11.51 4.49 -65.27
N LEU A 369 -10.39 5.10 -64.85
CA LEU A 369 -9.70 4.74 -63.60
C LEU A 369 -10.57 4.98 -62.36
N TRP A 370 -11.42 6.01 -62.39
CA TRP A 370 -12.37 6.28 -61.33
C TRP A 370 -13.46 5.21 -61.26
N GLY A 371 -13.99 4.79 -62.42
CA GLY A 371 -14.94 3.69 -62.54
C GLY A 371 -14.41 2.38 -61.95
N ASP A 372 -13.18 1.99 -62.33
CA ASP A 372 -12.52 0.80 -61.80
C ASP A 372 -12.30 0.86 -60.28
N TYR A 373 -11.94 2.04 -59.76
CA TYR A 373 -11.77 2.27 -58.33
C TYR A 373 -13.09 2.19 -57.54
N LEU A 374 -14.20 2.70 -58.09
CA LEU A 374 -15.52 2.62 -57.45
C LEU A 374 -16.07 1.19 -57.41
N ILE A 375 -15.76 0.39 -58.43
CA ILE A 375 -16.11 -1.03 -58.48
C ILE A 375 -15.35 -1.80 -57.40
N THR A 376 -14.04 -1.55 -57.25
CA THR A 376 -13.20 -2.22 -56.23
C THR A 376 -13.55 -1.81 -54.80
N THR A 377 -14.09 -0.60 -54.59
CA THR A 377 -14.50 -0.09 -53.26
C THR A 377 -15.98 -0.30 -52.93
N HIS A 378 -16.75 -0.99 -53.78
CA HIS A 378 -18.20 -1.24 -53.62
C HIS A 378 -19.03 0.04 -53.42
N ARG A 379 -18.70 1.14 -54.10
CA ARG A 379 -19.45 2.41 -54.04
C ARG A 379 -19.90 2.91 -55.42
N PRO A 380 -20.71 2.14 -56.17
CA PRO A 380 -21.12 2.51 -57.53
C PRO A 380 -22.03 3.76 -57.58
N GLU A 381 -22.64 4.16 -56.46
CA GLU A 381 -23.55 5.31 -56.38
C GLU A 381 -22.89 6.66 -56.69
N GLN A 382 -21.55 6.76 -56.61
CA GLN A 382 -20.82 8.02 -56.84
C GLN A 382 -20.61 8.37 -58.32
N LEU A 383 -20.86 7.43 -59.24
CA LEU A 383 -20.76 7.67 -60.70
C LEU A 383 -21.89 8.57 -61.25
N ASN A 384 -23.01 8.68 -60.53
CA ASN A 384 -24.23 9.34 -61.01
C ASN A 384 -24.46 10.77 -60.46
N LYS A 385 -23.45 11.41 -59.86
CA LYS A 385 -23.56 12.83 -59.51
C LYS A 385 -22.90 13.68 -60.60
N PRO A 386 -23.68 14.59 -61.23
CA PRO A 386 -23.19 15.43 -62.34
C PRO A 386 -22.09 16.39 -61.90
#